data_AF-A0A183HEA1-F1
#
_entry.id   AF-A0A183HEA1-F1
#
_cell.length_a   1.000
_cell.length_b   1.000
_cell.length_c   1.000
_cell.angle_alpha   90.00
_cell.angle_beta   90.00
_cell.angle_gamma   90.00
#
_symmetry.space_group_name_H-M   'P 1'
#
loop_
_entity.id
_entity.type
_entity.pdbx_description
1 polymer ?
#
loop_
_entity_poly.entity_id
_entity_poly.type
_entity_poly.pdbx_seq_one_letter_code
_entity_poly.pdbx_strand_id
1 'polypeptide(L)'
;MTEESWSDADLLSHIVDFILKYKFLYDSPNIKFLSDSLWERIPRNWLQYLEKLSNEELNSFPFQKPTPYCPKTLLEFHAASNKIFTHLFNSCLAAVLPNKLSAFATPLIQGNSSMTIKKRHEVENFTILLMEYCKLYGVNRIIDIGCGVGHLISQLSQHFKVVGIDCNEKFCRRAEKSCAYAKIICLTIICDGTEDQKLLKFLSGDEHDRTAVVSLHGCGDLQPTLLRHFCKLDRNRVPLIFTIPCCYHKMSNLGKFVHRFFLLTLLDEFKIFH
;
A
#
# COMPACT_ATOMS: atom_id res chain seq x y z
N MET A 1 -29.41 8.86 13.08
CA MET A 1 -29.22 7.67 12.22
C MET A 1 -28.07 6.89 12.81
N THR A 2 -28.33 5.70 13.32
CA THR A 2 -27.29 4.78 13.79
C THR A 2 -26.42 4.41 12.59
N GLU A 3 -25.14 4.76 12.61
CA GLU A 3 -24.20 4.28 11.60
C GLU A 3 -24.19 2.75 11.67
N GLU A 4 -24.56 2.08 10.57
CA GLU A 4 -24.40 0.63 10.44
C GLU A 4 -22.92 0.30 10.58
N SER A 5 -22.55 -0.32 11.70
CA SER A 5 -21.22 -0.89 11.88
C SER A 5 -21.12 -2.14 11.00
N TRP A 6 -20.26 -2.09 9.99
CA TRP A 6 -19.89 -3.26 9.20
C TRP A 6 -18.94 -4.14 9.99
N SER A 7 -19.16 -5.45 9.98
CA SER A 7 -18.09 -6.38 10.36
C SER A 7 -16.95 -6.32 9.33
N ASP A 8 -15.77 -6.84 9.68
CA ASP A 8 -14.63 -6.92 8.73
C ASP A 8 -15.00 -7.74 7.48
N ALA A 9 -15.82 -8.79 7.66
CA ALA A 9 -16.33 -9.62 6.56
C ALA A 9 -17.27 -8.84 5.64
N ASP A 10 -18.18 -8.05 6.22
CA ASP A 10 -19.10 -7.22 5.45
C ASP A 10 -18.33 -6.16 4.67
N LEU A 11 -17.41 -5.44 5.33
CA LEU A 11 -16.60 -4.41 4.70
C LEU A 11 -15.82 -4.99 3.51
N LEU A 12 -15.19 -6.16 3.71
CA LEU A 12 -14.50 -6.87 2.65
C LEU A 12 -15.44 -7.20 1.47
N SER A 13 -16.61 -7.76 1.73
CA SER A 13 -17.58 -8.09 0.68
C SER A 13 -17.96 -6.83 -0.11
N HIS A 14 -18.25 -5.72 0.57
CA HIS A 14 -18.58 -4.45 -0.08
C HIS A 14 -17.42 -3.90 -0.94
N ILE A 15 -16.18 -4.01 -0.46
CA ILE A 15 -14.98 -3.62 -1.22
C ILE A 15 -14.88 -4.47 -2.49
N VAL A 16 -15.03 -5.78 -2.35
CA VAL A 16 -14.95 -6.73 -3.47
C VAL A 16 -16.02 -6.43 -4.52
N ASP A 17 -17.27 -6.28 -4.09
CA ASP A 17 -18.38 -5.98 -4.99
C ASP A 17 -18.19 -4.65 -5.70
N PHE A 18 -17.72 -3.61 -4.99
CA PHE A 18 -17.41 -2.31 -5.57
C PHE A 18 -16.29 -2.39 -6.62
N ILE A 19 -15.18 -3.05 -6.28
CA ILE A 19 -14.05 -3.28 -7.18
C ILE A 19 -14.56 -4.00 -8.43
N LEU A 20 -15.25 -5.14 -8.29
CA LEU A 20 -15.76 -5.89 -9.43
C LEU A 20 -16.75 -5.10 -10.29
N LYS A 21 -17.68 -4.37 -9.67
CA LYS A 21 -18.69 -3.55 -10.36
C LYS A 21 -18.06 -2.44 -11.21
N TYR A 22 -17.03 -1.77 -10.69
CA TYR A 22 -16.39 -0.62 -11.35
C TYR A 22 -15.07 -0.97 -12.03
N LYS A 23 -14.81 -2.26 -12.25
CA LYS A 23 -13.61 -2.79 -12.90
C LYS A 23 -13.27 -2.10 -14.22
N PHE A 24 -14.28 -1.75 -15.01
CA PHE A 24 -14.11 -1.09 -16.31
C PHE A 24 -13.40 0.28 -16.24
N LEU A 25 -13.30 0.90 -15.05
CA LEU A 25 -12.59 2.17 -14.86
C LEU A 25 -11.08 2.01 -14.70
N TYR A 26 -10.59 0.86 -14.23
CA TYR A 26 -9.20 0.70 -13.79
C TYR A 26 -8.53 -0.61 -14.22
N ASP A 27 -9.22 -1.48 -14.96
CA ASP A 27 -8.68 -2.78 -15.40
C ASP A 27 -7.68 -2.71 -16.56
N SER A 28 -7.15 -1.53 -16.84
CA SER A 28 -6.19 -1.27 -17.89
C SER A 28 -5.22 -0.17 -17.46
N PRO A 29 -3.95 -0.20 -17.89
CA PRO A 29 -2.98 0.78 -17.43
C PRO A 29 -3.36 2.19 -17.87
N ASN A 30 -3.27 3.17 -16.96
CA ASN A 30 -3.57 4.58 -17.26
C ASN A 30 -2.74 5.14 -18.43
N ILE A 31 -1.52 4.63 -18.67
CA ILE A 31 -0.72 5.04 -19.84
C ILE A 31 -1.33 4.68 -21.19
N LYS A 32 -2.19 3.66 -21.21
CA LYS A 32 -2.91 3.24 -22.40
C LYS A 32 -4.28 3.90 -22.50
N PHE A 33 -4.63 4.78 -21.55
CA PHE A 33 -5.94 5.40 -21.49
C PHE A 33 -6.29 6.09 -22.80
N LEU A 34 -5.33 6.83 -23.36
CA LEU A 34 -5.56 7.52 -24.61
C LEU A 34 -5.32 6.63 -25.86
N SER A 35 -4.25 5.83 -25.87
CA SER A 35 -3.88 5.03 -27.05
C SER A 35 -4.90 3.95 -27.38
N ASP A 36 -5.55 3.40 -26.35
CA ASP A 36 -6.48 2.26 -26.47
C ASP A 36 -7.94 2.72 -26.32
N SER A 37 -8.19 4.04 -26.43
CA SER A 37 -9.53 4.65 -26.33
C SER A 37 -10.31 4.21 -25.09
N LEU A 38 -9.64 4.06 -23.95
CA LEU A 38 -10.25 3.54 -22.72
C LEU A 38 -11.34 4.48 -22.17
N TRP A 39 -11.29 5.77 -22.52
CA TRP A 39 -12.34 6.73 -22.20
C TRP A 39 -13.72 6.32 -22.72
N GLU A 40 -13.80 5.52 -23.80
CA GLU A 40 -15.07 5.06 -24.38
C GLU A 40 -15.81 4.06 -23.47
N ARG A 41 -15.10 3.43 -22.52
CA ARG A 41 -15.69 2.54 -21.51
C ARG A 41 -16.45 3.32 -20.44
N ILE A 42 -16.15 4.60 -20.27
CA ILE A 42 -16.79 5.45 -19.27
C ILE A 42 -18.16 5.89 -19.81
N PRO A 43 -19.24 5.78 -19.01
CA PRO A 43 -20.55 6.25 -19.44
C PRO A 43 -20.50 7.69 -19.95
N ARG A 44 -21.01 7.93 -21.17
CA ARG A 44 -20.92 9.26 -21.82
C ARG A 44 -21.50 10.40 -20.98
N ASN A 45 -22.56 10.13 -20.23
CA ASN A 45 -23.17 11.11 -19.33
C ASN A 45 -22.26 11.46 -18.13
N TRP A 46 -21.36 10.58 -17.70
CA TRP A 46 -20.34 10.90 -16.69
C TRP A 46 -19.34 11.88 -17.26
N LEU A 47 -18.80 11.62 -18.46
CA LEU A 47 -17.84 12.50 -19.11
C LEU A 47 -18.44 13.89 -19.36
N GLN A 48 -19.66 13.96 -19.88
CA GLN A 48 -20.37 15.23 -20.10
C GLN A 48 -20.63 16.02 -18.81
N TYR A 49 -20.76 15.35 -17.67
CA TYR A 49 -20.89 15.99 -16.38
C TYR A 49 -19.53 16.50 -15.88
N LEU A 50 -18.51 15.63 -15.89
CA LEU A 50 -17.17 15.92 -15.40
C LEU A 50 -16.48 17.04 -16.22
N GLU A 51 -16.71 17.08 -17.53
CA GLU A 51 -16.18 18.13 -18.43
C GLU A 51 -16.72 19.53 -18.10
N LYS A 52 -17.89 19.62 -17.44
CA LYS A 52 -18.49 20.91 -17.05
C LYS A 52 -17.98 21.43 -15.71
N LEU A 53 -17.25 20.61 -14.95
CA LEU A 53 -16.73 21.00 -13.65
C LEU A 53 -15.46 21.85 -13.82
N SER A 54 -15.31 22.87 -12.99
CA SER A 54 -14.06 23.61 -12.85
C SER A 54 -12.96 22.74 -12.23
N ASN A 55 -11.70 23.17 -12.33
CA ASN A 55 -10.58 22.48 -11.70
C ASN A 55 -10.74 22.35 -10.17
N GLU A 56 -11.32 23.37 -9.52
CA GLU A 56 -11.57 23.35 -8.08
C GLU A 56 -12.62 22.30 -7.70
N GLU A 57 -13.70 22.22 -8.48
CA GLU A 57 -14.75 21.22 -8.31
C GLU A 57 -14.24 19.80 -8.60
N LEU A 58 -13.41 19.61 -9.64
CA LEU A 58 -12.78 18.32 -9.95
C LEU A 58 -11.86 17.85 -8.82
N ASN A 59 -11.05 18.75 -8.24
CA ASN A 59 -10.18 18.41 -7.12
C ASN A 59 -10.96 18.06 -5.85
N SER A 60 -12.12 18.69 -5.66
CA SER A 60 -12.98 18.47 -4.49
C SER A 60 -13.93 17.28 -4.67
N PHE A 61 -14.16 16.83 -5.91
CA PHE A 61 -15.14 15.80 -6.26
C PHE A 61 -15.04 14.52 -5.42
N PRO A 62 -13.85 13.92 -5.17
CA PRO A 62 -13.78 12.70 -4.36
C PRO A 62 -14.25 12.87 -2.92
N PHE A 63 -14.14 14.09 -2.38
CA PHE A 63 -14.28 14.39 -0.96
C PHE A 63 -15.60 15.11 -0.62
N GLN A 64 -16.24 15.72 -1.60
CA GLN A 64 -17.45 16.51 -1.41
C GLN A 64 -18.63 15.91 -2.18
N LYS A 65 -19.84 16.21 -1.71
CA LYS A 65 -21.07 15.74 -2.36
C LYS A 65 -21.15 16.36 -3.78
N PRO A 66 -21.38 15.56 -4.83
CA PRO A 66 -21.54 16.07 -6.19
C PRO A 66 -22.73 17.02 -6.30
N THR A 67 -22.71 17.86 -7.34
CA THR A 67 -23.79 18.82 -7.59
C THR A 67 -25.11 18.10 -7.95
N PRO A 68 -26.27 18.76 -7.83
CA PRO A 68 -27.58 18.12 -8.04
C PRO A 68 -27.82 17.53 -9.43
N TYR A 69 -27.09 18.01 -10.45
CA TYR A 69 -27.18 17.54 -11.83
C TYR A 69 -26.21 16.38 -12.13
N CYS A 70 -25.53 15.83 -11.11
CA CYS A 70 -24.69 14.65 -11.24
C CYS A 70 -25.50 13.45 -11.75
N PRO A 71 -25.03 12.73 -12.79
CA PRO A 71 -25.67 11.52 -13.27
C PRO A 71 -25.87 10.52 -12.14
N LYS A 72 -27.07 9.93 -12.06
CA LYS A 72 -27.45 9.00 -10.98
C LYS A 72 -26.41 7.90 -10.73
N THR A 73 -25.91 7.27 -11.80
CA THR A 73 -24.92 6.18 -11.67
C THR A 73 -23.54 6.66 -11.22
N LEU A 74 -23.15 7.90 -11.52
CA LEU A 74 -21.92 8.52 -11.01
C LEU A 74 -22.07 8.90 -9.53
N LEU A 75 -23.25 9.38 -9.14
CA LEU A 75 -23.57 9.64 -7.73
C LEU A 75 -23.56 8.33 -6.91
N GLU A 76 -24.09 7.24 -7.45
CA GLU A 76 -24.01 5.90 -6.83
C GLU A 76 -22.55 5.44 -6.67
N PHE A 77 -21.72 5.62 -7.70
CA PHE A 77 -20.28 5.33 -7.60
C PHE A 77 -19.60 6.16 -6.52
N HIS A 78 -19.85 7.47 -6.50
CA HIS A 78 -19.29 8.40 -5.52
C HIS A 78 -19.68 8.04 -4.09
N ALA A 79 -20.96 7.76 -3.86
CA ALA A 79 -21.49 7.40 -2.55
C ALA A 79 -20.91 6.06 -2.06
N ALA A 80 -20.84 5.05 -2.93
CA ALA A 80 -20.26 3.76 -2.59
C ALA A 80 -18.76 3.87 -2.29
N SER A 81 -18.01 4.64 -3.08
CA SER A 81 -16.58 4.91 -2.85
C SER A 81 -16.35 5.61 -1.52
N ASN A 82 -17.15 6.63 -1.20
CA ASN A 82 -17.04 7.37 0.06
C ASN A 82 -17.42 6.51 1.27
N LYS A 83 -18.47 5.69 1.16
CA LYS A 83 -18.85 4.76 2.24
C LYS A 83 -17.70 3.82 2.56
N ILE A 84 -17.11 3.17 1.55
CA ILE A 84 -15.94 2.30 1.72
C ILE A 84 -14.75 3.06 2.32
N PHE A 85 -14.44 4.26 1.81
CA PHE A 85 -13.36 5.09 2.33
C PHE A 85 -13.56 5.42 3.80
N THR A 86 -14.74 5.87 4.22
CA THR A 86 -15.04 6.21 5.61
C THR A 86 -14.86 5.01 6.53
N HIS A 87 -15.37 3.83 6.17
CA HIS A 87 -15.18 2.62 6.99
C HIS A 87 -13.71 2.20 7.08
N LEU A 88 -12.98 2.21 5.96
CA LEU A 88 -11.54 1.91 5.95
C LEU A 88 -10.76 2.92 6.79
N PHE A 89 -11.04 4.21 6.61
CA PHE A 89 -10.39 5.28 7.35
C PHE A 89 -10.64 5.15 8.85
N ASN A 90 -11.88 4.94 9.27
CA ASN A 90 -12.22 4.76 10.68
C ASN A 90 -11.60 3.50 11.28
N SER A 91 -11.55 2.40 10.53
CA SER A 91 -10.91 1.15 10.98
C SER A 91 -9.40 1.32 11.16
N CYS A 92 -8.74 1.96 10.19
CA CYS A 92 -7.33 2.35 10.30
C CYS A 92 -7.11 3.30 11.48
N LEU A 93 -7.96 4.32 11.63
CA LEU A 93 -7.86 5.30 12.69
C LEU A 93 -7.99 4.64 14.06
N ALA A 94 -8.95 3.74 14.25
CA ALA A 94 -9.13 2.97 15.48
C ALA A 94 -7.90 2.09 15.80
N ALA A 95 -7.26 1.50 14.79
CA ALA A 95 -6.04 0.72 14.95
C ALA A 95 -4.81 1.58 15.31
N VAL A 96 -4.77 2.85 14.86
CA VAL A 96 -3.64 3.77 15.05
C VAL A 96 -3.79 4.65 16.31
N LEU A 97 -5.02 4.99 16.72
CA LEU A 97 -5.34 5.86 17.85
C LEU A 97 -5.70 5.21 19.21
N PRO A 98 -5.15 4.06 19.65
CA PRO A 98 -5.31 3.64 21.04
C PRO A 98 -4.60 4.53 22.11
N ASN A 99 -4.42 5.85 21.90
CA ASN A 99 -3.99 6.90 22.85
C ASN A 99 -2.56 7.53 22.76
N LYS A 100 -1.82 7.54 21.64
CA LYS A 100 -0.41 8.05 21.67
C LYS A 100 0.12 8.94 20.53
N LEU A 101 -0.70 9.40 19.58
CA LEU A 101 -0.18 10.26 18.49
C LEU A 101 0.22 11.68 18.93
N SER A 102 -0.36 12.23 20.00
CA SER A 102 0.00 13.56 20.51
C SER A 102 1.36 13.60 21.26
N ALA A 103 1.92 12.45 21.62
CA ALA A 103 3.14 12.37 22.43
C ALA A 103 4.45 12.53 21.62
N PHE A 104 4.39 12.54 20.29
CA PHE A 104 5.58 12.52 19.43
C PHE A 104 5.61 13.64 18.39
N ALA A 105 4.89 14.74 18.62
CA ALA A 105 5.03 15.99 17.87
C ALA A 105 6.35 16.74 18.15
N THR A 106 7.42 16.03 18.52
CA THR A 106 8.77 16.58 18.56
C THR A 106 9.44 16.29 17.21
N PRO A 107 9.94 17.31 16.49
CA PRO A 107 10.69 17.09 15.28
C PRO A 107 11.95 16.29 15.61
N LEU A 108 11.96 15.01 15.23
CA LEU A 108 13.17 14.20 15.24
C LEU A 108 14.07 14.74 14.12
N ILE A 109 14.95 15.67 14.50
CA ILE A 109 16.27 15.97 13.91
C ILE A 109 16.41 17.26 13.06
N GLN A 110 17.29 18.14 13.56
CA GLN A 110 18.15 19.07 12.83
C GLN A 110 19.23 18.30 12.05
N GLY A 111 19.31 18.47 10.72
CA GLY A 111 20.48 17.98 9.98
C GLY A 111 20.23 17.70 8.50
N ASN A 112 21.11 18.26 7.67
CA ASN A 112 21.13 18.28 6.21
C ASN A 112 20.87 16.94 5.52
N SER A 113 20.00 16.90 4.51
CA SER A 113 20.11 15.88 3.45
C SER A 113 19.39 16.27 2.16
N SER A 114 19.97 15.78 1.06
CA SER A 114 19.58 15.94 -0.34
C SER A 114 18.23 15.27 -0.67
N MET A 115 17.15 15.72 -0.04
CA MET A 115 15.79 15.25 -0.32
C MET A 115 14.87 16.45 -0.54
N THR A 116 13.90 16.30 -1.43
CA THR A 116 12.83 17.30 -1.54
C THR A 116 12.01 17.28 -0.25
N ILE A 117 11.46 18.44 0.12
CA ILE A 117 10.62 18.62 1.33
C ILE A 117 9.52 17.55 1.40
N LYS A 118 8.88 17.24 0.27
CA LYS A 118 7.85 16.21 0.18
C LYS A 118 8.36 14.81 0.53
N LYS A 119 9.51 14.38 -0.01
CA LYS A 119 10.08 13.06 0.27
C LYS A 119 10.50 12.91 1.73
N ARG A 120 11.02 13.99 2.33
CA ARG A 120 11.37 14.02 3.75
C ARG A 120 10.13 13.85 4.63
N HIS A 121 9.08 14.61 4.35
CA HIS A 121 7.83 14.54 5.12
C HIS A 121 7.14 13.17 5.02
N GLU A 122 7.14 12.56 3.82
CA GLU A 122 6.60 11.20 3.62
C GLU A 122 7.38 10.16 4.44
N VAL A 123 8.71 10.20 4.40
CA VAL A 123 9.57 9.27 5.14
C VAL A 123 9.43 9.47 6.66
N GLU A 124 9.39 10.70 7.15
CA GLU A 124 9.23 11.00 8.59
C GLU A 124 7.91 10.46 9.14
N ASN A 125 6.78 10.77 8.50
CA ASN A 125 5.47 10.31 8.95
C ASN A 125 5.35 8.78 8.88
N PHE A 126 5.90 8.18 7.81
CA PHE A 126 5.86 6.73 7.64
C PHE A 126 6.73 6.01 8.68
N THR A 127 7.91 6.56 9.02
CA THR A 127 8.76 6.04 10.09
C THR A 127 8.03 6.03 11.43
N ILE A 128 7.33 7.12 11.78
CA ILE A 128 6.54 7.20 13.03
C ILE A 128 5.48 6.10 13.07
N LEU A 129 4.70 5.96 11.99
CA LEU A 129 3.66 4.94 11.88
C LEU A 129 4.26 3.53 12.03
N LEU A 130 5.33 3.25 11.28
CA LEU A 130 6.00 1.95 11.28
C LEU A 130 6.52 1.59 12.67
N MET A 131 7.15 2.55 13.36
CA MET A 131 7.65 2.34 14.72
C MET A 131 6.52 1.98 15.70
N GLU A 132 5.35 2.61 15.59
CA GLU A 132 4.21 2.33 16.47
C GLU A 132 3.67 0.93 16.27
N TYR A 133 3.43 0.54 15.02
CA TYR A 133 3.00 -0.82 14.69
C TYR A 133 4.06 -1.85 15.05
N CYS A 134 5.34 -1.58 14.79
CA CYS A 134 6.39 -2.50 15.17
C CYS A 134 6.42 -2.74 16.69
N LYS A 135 6.21 -1.71 17.51
CA LYS A 135 6.08 -1.87 18.97
C LYS A 135 4.83 -2.67 19.35
N LEU A 136 3.67 -2.30 18.80
CA LEU A 136 2.40 -2.96 19.08
C LEU A 136 2.43 -4.47 18.76
N TYR A 137 3.09 -4.83 17.67
CA TYR A 137 3.24 -6.21 17.21
C TYR A 137 4.60 -6.81 17.56
N GLY A 138 5.32 -6.26 18.54
CA GLY A 138 6.60 -6.81 19.04
C GLY A 138 7.63 -7.16 17.96
N VAL A 139 7.64 -6.43 16.85
CA VAL A 139 8.56 -6.60 15.74
C VAL A 139 9.94 -6.12 16.16
N ASN A 140 10.96 -6.93 15.90
CA ASN A 140 12.36 -6.60 16.17
C ASN A 140 13.22 -6.55 14.89
N ARG A 141 12.65 -6.98 13.75
CA ARG A 141 13.32 -7.02 12.45
C ARG A 141 12.46 -6.38 11.37
N ILE A 142 13.08 -5.56 10.53
CA ILE A 142 12.40 -4.92 9.39
C ILE A 142 13.15 -5.26 8.11
N ILE A 143 12.41 -5.70 7.09
CA ILE A 143 12.95 -5.87 5.73
C ILE A 143 12.32 -4.80 4.83
N ASP A 144 13.13 -3.90 4.28
CA ASP A 144 12.70 -2.92 3.29
C ASP A 144 13.05 -3.39 1.88
N ILE A 145 12.03 -3.71 1.09
CA ILE A 145 12.13 -4.28 -0.24
C ILE A 145 11.87 -3.19 -1.29
N GLY A 146 12.89 -2.90 -2.08
CA GLY A 146 12.95 -1.69 -2.90
C GLY A 146 13.51 -0.51 -2.11
N CYS A 147 14.47 -0.74 -1.22
CA CYS A 147 14.96 0.28 -0.28
C CYS A 147 15.69 1.47 -0.95
N GLY A 148 16.03 1.35 -2.24
CA GLY A 148 16.74 2.37 -2.99
C GLY A 148 18.07 2.72 -2.34
N VAL A 149 18.32 4.02 -2.18
CA VAL A 149 19.54 4.55 -1.54
C VAL A 149 19.49 4.56 -0.01
N GLY A 150 18.43 4.00 0.58
CA GLY A 150 18.34 3.73 2.01
C GLY A 150 17.81 4.87 2.89
N HIS A 151 16.94 5.75 2.36
CA HIS A 151 16.40 6.87 3.13
C HIS A 151 15.55 6.44 4.35
N LEU A 152 14.72 5.40 4.19
CA LEU A 152 13.90 4.88 5.28
C LEU A 152 14.73 4.05 6.27
N ILE A 153 15.51 3.10 5.74
CA ILE A 153 16.30 2.17 6.57
C ILE A 153 17.34 2.88 7.43
N SER A 154 17.88 4.03 7.02
CA SER A 154 18.85 4.79 7.82
C SER A 154 18.24 5.27 9.14
N GLN A 155 16.97 5.66 9.13
CA GLN A 155 16.23 6.08 10.33
C GLN A 155 15.88 4.89 11.22
N LEU A 156 15.45 3.77 10.61
CA LEU A 156 14.97 2.60 11.36
C LEU A 156 16.10 1.76 11.99
N SER A 157 17.28 1.75 11.37
CA SER A 157 18.42 0.93 11.79
C SER A 157 18.96 1.27 13.18
N GLN A 158 18.58 2.41 13.75
CA GLN A 158 18.90 2.78 15.13
C GLN A 158 18.03 2.06 16.17
N HIS A 159 16.90 1.47 15.74
CA HIS A 159 15.88 0.92 16.63
C HIS A 159 15.57 -0.55 16.35
N PHE A 160 15.83 -1.04 15.14
CA PHE A 160 15.50 -2.40 14.71
C PHE A 160 16.66 -3.07 13.98
N LYS A 161 16.66 -4.40 13.91
CA LYS A 161 17.46 -5.16 12.96
C LYS A 161 16.90 -4.89 11.57
N VAL A 162 17.57 -4.06 10.76
CA VAL A 162 17.06 -3.67 9.44
C VAL A 162 17.85 -4.35 8.31
N VAL A 163 17.11 -4.88 7.33
CA VAL A 163 17.68 -5.41 6.09
C VAL A 163 17.05 -4.69 4.88
N GLY A 164 17.88 -4.02 4.08
CA GLY A 164 17.47 -3.43 2.82
C GLY A 164 17.70 -4.39 1.65
N ILE A 165 16.71 -4.52 0.77
CA ILE A 165 16.82 -5.24 -0.51
C ILE A 165 16.56 -4.26 -1.64
N ASP A 166 17.45 -4.23 -2.63
CA ASP A 166 17.21 -3.56 -3.90
C ASP A 166 17.84 -4.36 -5.04
N CYS A 167 17.30 -4.25 -6.25
CA CYS A 167 17.86 -4.91 -7.44
C CYS A 167 18.89 -4.02 -8.17
N ASN A 168 18.95 -2.73 -7.84
CA ASN A 168 19.88 -1.79 -8.44
C ASN A 168 21.17 -1.71 -7.64
N GLU A 169 22.24 -2.30 -8.17
CA GLU A 169 23.55 -2.34 -7.53
C GLU A 169 24.09 -0.95 -7.16
N LYS A 170 23.84 0.09 -7.98
CA LYS A 170 24.28 1.46 -7.66
C LYS A 170 23.55 2.03 -6.45
N PHE A 171 22.28 1.66 -6.26
CA PHE A 171 21.51 2.04 -5.09
C PHE A 171 21.96 1.26 -3.86
N CYS A 172 22.17 -0.05 -3.97
CA CYS A 172 22.73 -0.88 -2.89
C CYS A 172 24.07 -0.34 -2.39
N ARG A 173 25.02 -0.07 -3.29
CA ARG A 173 26.34 0.50 -2.91
C ARG A 173 26.23 1.87 -2.24
N ARG A 174 25.20 2.65 -2.58
CA ARG A 174 24.94 3.95 -1.92
C ARG A 174 24.31 3.74 -0.54
N ALA A 175 23.35 2.83 -0.42
CA ALA A 175 22.70 2.46 0.83
C ALA A 175 23.71 1.88 1.85
N GLU A 176 24.63 1.02 1.40
CA GLU A 176 25.70 0.45 2.25
C GLU A 176 26.58 1.54 2.87
N LYS A 177 26.87 2.60 2.09
CA LYS A 177 27.67 3.74 2.57
C LYS A 177 26.91 4.65 3.51
N SER A 178 25.60 4.79 3.32
CA SER A 178 24.75 5.70 4.12
C SER A 178 24.15 5.04 5.36
N CYS A 179 24.08 3.70 5.43
CA CYS A 179 23.34 2.96 6.43
C CYS A 179 24.23 1.95 7.17
N ALA A 180 25.12 2.45 8.05
CA ALA A 180 26.13 1.63 8.71
C ALA A 180 25.58 0.44 9.54
N TYR A 181 24.36 0.57 10.07
CA TYR A 181 23.73 -0.43 10.95
C TYR A 181 22.71 -1.33 10.24
N ALA A 182 22.51 -1.15 8.94
CA ALA A 182 21.59 -1.96 8.15
C ALA A 182 22.37 -2.93 7.26
N LYS A 183 21.89 -4.18 7.16
CA LYS A 183 22.39 -5.11 6.14
C LYS A 183 21.76 -4.75 4.80
N ILE A 184 22.56 -4.54 3.76
CA ILE A 184 22.04 -4.33 2.40
C ILE A 184 22.28 -5.59 1.58
N ILE A 185 21.29 -5.98 0.79
CA ILE A 185 21.36 -7.14 -0.09
C ILE A 185 20.94 -6.70 -1.49
N CYS A 186 21.86 -6.82 -2.45
CA CYS A 186 21.54 -6.63 -3.85
C CYS A 186 20.88 -7.91 -4.40
N LEU A 187 19.55 -7.92 -4.51
CA LEU A 187 18.78 -9.09 -4.92
C LEU A 187 17.61 -8.67 -5.82
N THR A 188 17.45 -9.39 -6.94
CA THR A 188 16.27 -9.30 -7.78
C THR A 188 15.22 -10.30 -7.29
N ILE A 189 14.06 -9.80 -6.87
CA ILE A 189 12.91 -10.64 -6.54
C ILE A 189 12.21 -11.05 -7.82
N ILE A 190 12.04 -12.36 -8.01
CA ILE A 190 11.36 -12.92 -9.18
C ILE A 190 9.85 -12.70 -9.00
N CYS A 191 9.25 -11.99 -9.96
CA CYS A 191 7.84 -11.61 -9.94
C CYS A 191 7.05 -12.33 -11.06
N ASP A 192 7.32 -13.62 -11.28
CA ASP A 192 6.63 -14.45 -12.28
C ASP A 192 5.40 -15.18 -11.70
N GLY A 193 5.17 -15.00 -10.40
CA GLY A 193 4.07 -15.59 -9.66
C GLY A 193 4.36 -16.98 -9.07
N THR A 194 5.56 -17.52 -9.28
CA THR A 194 6.03 -18.73 -8.62
C THR A 194 6.29 -18.47 -7.12
N GLU A 195 6.32 -19.56 -6.35
CA GLU A 195 6.64 -19.47 -4.93
C GLU A 195 8.16 -19.57 -4.72
N ASP A 196 8.74 -18.52 -4.14
CA ASP A 196 10.14 -18.51 -3.75
C ASP A 196 10.28 -18.93 -2.27
N GLN A 197 10.55 -20.21 -2.04
CA GLN A 197 10.78 -20.76 -0.70
C GLN A 197 11.99 -20.14 0.01
N LYS A 198 13.00 -19.68 -0.75
CA LYS A 198 14.18 -19.04 -0.16
C LYS A 198 13.81 -17.65 0.34
N LEU A 199 13.04 -16.90 -0.46
CA LEU A 199 12.50 -15.61 -0.03
C LEU A 199 11.60 -15.77 1.18
N LEU A 200 10.66 -16.72 1.19
CA LEU A 200 9.78 -16.95 2.34
C LEU A 200 10.57 -17.22 3.63
N LYS A 201 11.54 -18.13 3.60
CA LYS A 201 12.43 -18.40 4.74
C LYS A 201 13.21 -17.16 5.18
N PHE A 202 13.70 -16.38 4.21
CA PHE A 202 14.41 -15.14 4.50
C PHE A 202 13.51 -14.06 5.12
N LEU A 203 12.25 -13.95 4.69
CA LEU A 203 11.26 -13.05 5.26
C LEU A 203 10.93 -13.46 6.70
N SER A 204 10.79 -14.77 6.97
CA SER A 204 10.55 -15.28 8.31
C SER A 204 11.69 -15.02 9.29
N GLY A 205 12.96 -14.98 8.83
CA GLY A 205 14.12 -14.78 9.70
C GLY A 205 14.39 -15.95 10.65
N ASP A 206 15.25 -15.73 11.65
CA ASP A 206 15.69 -16.75 12.64
C ASP A 206 14.67 -16.88 13.78
N GLU A 207 14.68 -17.95 14.58
CA GLU A 207 13.66 -18.24 15.61
C GLU A 207 13.33 -17.11 16.62
N HIS A 208 14.19 -16.11 16.77
CA HIS A 208 13.94 -14.91 17.59
C HIS A 208 13.43 -13.70 16.82
N ASP A 209 13.49 -13.71 15.49
CA ASP A 209 13.02 -12.64 14.63
C ASP A 209 11.48 -12.62 14.58
N ARG A 210 10.92 -11.44 14.83
CA ARG A 210 9.54 -11.09 14.48
C ARG A 210 9.62 -9.96 13.48
N THR A 211 9.24 -10.24 12.24
CA THR A 211 9.61 -9.43 11.08
C THR A 211 8.44 -8.60 10.57
N ALA A 212 8.69 -7.32 10.25
CA ALA A 212 7.82 -6.53 9.36
C ALA A 212 8.43 -6.46 7.96
N VAL A 213 7.59 -6.65 6.95
CA VAL A 213 7.97 -6.47 5.54
C VAL A 213 7.49 -5.09 5.09
N VAL A 214 8.39 -4.30 4.52
CA VAL A 214 8.11 -2.95 4.03
C VAL A 214 8.47 -2.89 2.56
N SER A 215 7.65 -2.22 1.77
CA SER A 215 7.96 -1.85 0.40
C SER A 215 7.34 -0.50 0.09
N LEU A 216 8.15 0.55 0.26
CA LEU A 216 7.79 1.89 -0.17
C LEU A 216 8.14 2.06 -1.63
N HIS A 217 7.17 2.51 -2.42
CA HIS A 217 7.32 2.61 -3.87
C HIS A 217 7.71 1.26 -4.49
N GLY A 218 6.97 0.20 -4.11
CA GLY A 218 7.02 -1.07 -4.83
C GLY A 218 6.50 -0.88 -6.27
N CYS A 219 7.37 -1.07 -7.26
CA CYS A 219 7.04 -0.79 -8.67
C CYS A 219 6.72 -2.09 -9.43
N GLY A 220 5.74 -2.02 -10.34
CA GLY A 220 5.35 -3.15 -11.19
C GLY A 220 4.79 -4.34 -10.40
N ASP A 221 5.21 -5.54 -10.77
CA ASP A 221 4.71 -6.81 -10.19
C ASP A 221 5.25 -7.12 -8.79
N LEU A 222 6.14 -6.28 -8.25
CA LEU A 222 6.73 -6.49 -6.92
C LEU A 222 5.65 -6.53 -5.84
N GLN A 223 4.72 -5.58 -5.86
CA GLN A 223 3.69 -5.46 -4.82
C GLN A 223 2.72 -6.65 -4.75
N PRO A 224 2.09 -7.08 -5.87
CA PRO A 224 1.26 -8.28 -5.83
C PRO A 224 2.06 -9.54 -5.47
N THR A 225 3.35 -9.60 -5.81
CA THR A 225 4.25 -10.69 -5.42
C THR A 225 4.48 -10.71 -3.91
N LEU A 226 4.76 -9.55 -3.29
CA LEU A 226 4.95 -9.45 -1.85
C LEU A 226 3.69 -9.78 -1.05
N LEU A 227 2.52 -9.31 -1.49
CA LEU A 227 1.24 -9.66 -0.85
C LEU A 227 0.98 -11.17 -0.93
N ARG A 228 1.26 -11.80 -2.08
CA ARG A 228 1.14 -13.25 -2.25
C ARG A 228 2.05 -14.03 -1.32
N HIS A 229 3.30 -13.62 -1.18
CA HIS A 229 4.22 -14.28 -0.26
C HIS A 229 3.80 -14.05 1.19
N PHE A 230 3.34 -12.84 1.54
CA PHE A 230 2.90 -12.51 2.89
C PHE A 230 1.75 -13.39 3.38
N CYS A 231 0.79 -13.73 2.53
CA CYS A 231 -0.29 -14.66 2.89
C CYS A 231 0.16 -16.10 3.14
N LYS A 232 1.41 -16.44 2.81
CA LYS A 232 2.00 -17.76 3.08
C LYS A 232 2.91 -17.77 4.31
N LEU A 233 3.19 -16.60 4.89
CA LEU A 233 4.06 -16.47 6.05
C LEU A 233 3.27 -16.73 7.33
N ASP A 234 3.92 -17.36 8.31
CA ASP A 234 3.37 -17.49 9.67
C ASP A 234 3.17 -16.10 10.28
N ARG A 235 1.91 -15.76 10.61
CA ARG A 235 1.51 -14.47 11.19
C ARG A 235 2.14 -14.19 12.56
N ASN A 236 2.54 -15.23 13.31
CA ASN A 236 3.24 -15.05 14.57
C ASN A 236 4.66 -14.50 14.34
N ARG A 237 5.27 -14.91 13.21
CA ARG A 237 6.64 -14.60 12.82
C ARG A 237 6.73 -13.33 11.97
N VAL A 238 5.78 -13.15 11.05
CA VAL A 238 5.70 -11.99 10.14
C VAL A 238 4.30 -11.37 10.24
N PRO A 239 4.01 -10.63 11.32
CA PRO A 239 2.68 -10.08 11.57
C PRO A 239 2.31 -8.90 10.69
N LEU A 240 3.29 -8.22 10.08
CA LEU A 240 3.08 -6.92 9.44
C LEU A 240 3.66 -6.87 8.02
N ILE A 241 2.87 -6.28 7.14
CA ILE A 241 3.32 -5.82 5.83
C ILE A 241 2.88 -4.37 5.60
N PHE A 242 3.80 -3.54 5.12
CA PHE A 242 3.52 -2.18 4.67
C PHE A 242 3.88 -2.06 3.21
N THR A 243 2.91 -1.76 2.35
CA THR A 243 3.16 -1.62 0.92
C THR A 243 2.55 -0.33 0.40
N ILE A 244 3.35 0.50 -0.28
CA ILE A 244 2.90 1.72 -0.95
C ILE A 244 3.32 1.64 -2.43
N PRO A 245 2.38 1.53 -3.37
CA PRO A 245 2.72 1.39 -4.78
C PRO A 245 3.18 2.72 -5.40
N CYS A 246 4.18 2.67 -6.29
CA CYS A 246 4.67 3.84 -7.05
C CYS A 246 4.11 3.90 -8.48
N CYS A 247 4.27 2.81 -9.24
CA CYS A 247 4.12 2.81 -10.68
C CYS A 247 3.61 1.46 -11.17
N TYR A 248 2.46 1.46 -11.83
CA TYR A 248 1.89 0.29 -12.52
C TYR A 248 2.54 0.05 -13.90
N HIS A 249 3.34 1.00 -14.38
CA HIS A 249 4.02 0.99 -15.69
C HIS A 249 4.90 -0.25 -15.94
N LYS A 250 5.40 -0.88 -14.89
CA LYS A 250 6.29 -2.06 -14.95
C LYS A 250 5.56 -3.37 -14.66
N MET A 251 4.23 -3.39 -14.62
CA MET A 251 3.49 -4.64 -14.49
C MET A 251 3.54 -5.42 -15.79
N SER A 252 3.98 -6.66 -15.73
CA SER A 252 4.18 -7.52 -16.91
C SER A 252 2.89 -8.17 -17.40
N ASN A 253 1.86 -8.33 -16.54
CA ASN A 253 0.65 -9.07 -16.90
C ASN A 253 -0.62 -8.59 -16.15
N LEU A 254 -1.34 -7.60 -16.69
CA LEU A 254 -2.69 -7.25 -16.17
C LEU A 254 -3.73 -8.37 -16.37
N GLY A 255 -3.47 -9.33 -17.27
CA GLY A 255 -4.38 -10.45 -17.58
C GLY A 255 -4.30 -11.64 -16.61
N LYS A 256 -3.27 -11.76 -15.77
CA LYS A 256 -3.15 -12.85 -14.78
C LYS A 256 -3.62 -12.38 -13.41
N PHE A 257 -4.90 -12.61 -13.13
CA PHE A 257 -5.49 -12.80 -11.80
C PHE A 257 -5.02 -11.90 -10.62
N VAL A 258 -4.74 -10.61 -10.86
CA VAL A 258 -4.67 -9.64 -9.75
C VAL A 258 -6.04 -9.57 -9.03
N HIS A 259 -7.14 -9.78 -9.78
CA HIS A 259 -8.49 -9.88 -9.23
C HIS A 259 -8.74 -11.12 -8.37
N ARG A 260 -8.26 -12.32 -8.72
CA ARG A 260 -8.44 -13.48 -7.83
C ARG A 260 -7.52 -13.39 -6.63
N PHE A 261 -6.36 -12.76 -6.71
CA PHE A 261 -5.47 -12.75 -5.56
C PHE A 261 -6.05 -11.89 -4.43
N PHE A 262 -6.41 -10.63 -4.69
CA PHE A 262 -7.06 -9.80 -3.66
C PHE A 262 -8.38 -10.42 -3.16
N LEU A 263 -9.19 -11.04 -4.02
CA LEU A 263 -10.42 -11.73 -3.59
C LEU A 263 -10.16 -13.06 -2.84
N LEU A 264 -9.26 -13.93 -3.31
CA LEU A 264 -9.05 -15.27 -2.75
C LEU A 264 -8.25 -15.24 -1.45
N THR A 265 -7.22 -14.40 -1.30
CA THR A 265 -6.51 -14.35 -0.01
C THR A 265 -7.38 -13.75 1.10
N LEU A 266 -8.33 -12.89 0.76
CA LEU A 266 -9.31 -12.38 1.73
C LEU A 266 -10.46 -13.38 1.96
N LEU A 267 -10.89 -14.16 0.96
CA LEU A 267 -11.93 -15.20 1.14
C LEU A 267 -11.40 -16.52 1.75
N ASP A 268 -10.15 -16.90 1.52
CA ASP A 268 -9.55 -18.13 2.07
C ASP A 268 -9.11 -17.95 3.53
N GLU A 269 -8.71 -16.74 3.95
CA GLU A 269 -8.46 -16.46 5.39
C GLU A 269 -9.74 -16.60 6.22
N PHE A 270 -10.93 -16.32 5.66
CA PHE A 270 -12.22 -16.50 6.35
C PHE A 270 -12.65 -17.97 6.52
N LYS A 271 -12.07 -18.92 5.78
CA LYS A 271 -12.34 -20.36 6.00
C LYS A 271 -11.49 -20.98 7.10
N ILE A 272 -10.45 -20.29 7.56
CA ILE A 272 -9.52 -20.80 8.58
C ILE A 272 -9.92 -20.33 9.99
N PHE A 273 -10.84 -19.37 10.09
CA PHE A 273 -11.40 -18.86 11.36
C PHE A 273 -12.76 -19.47 11.76
N HIS A 274 -13.10 -20.66 11.23
CA HIS A 274 -14.18 -21.50 11.77
C HIS A 274 -13.63 -22.85 12.24
#